data_AF-A0A7S2A341-F1
#
_entry.id   AF-A0A7S2A341-F1
#
_cell.length_a   1.000
_cell.length_b   1.000
_cell.length_c   1.000
_cell.angle_alpha   90.00
_cell.angle_beta   90.00
_cell.angle_gamma   90.00
#
_symmetry.space_group_name_H-M   'P 1'
#
loop_
_entity.id
_entity.type
_entity.pdbx_description
1 polymer ?
#
loop_
_entity_poly.entity_id
_entity_poly.type
_entity_poly.pdbx_seq_one_letter_code
_entity_poly.pdbx_strand_id
1 'polypeptide(L)'
;ASSSEEEEEAAAELLRKHARHPQTSASLQTLMKTGRGEFLHRTFEDEATKGGKVATDKILMQVASFLRHELPIRLAHRVADLDRVPLMRDMPSVRQVRDLYAASFLDLVGVDKTIRTMGEEARFAEMLEGVYERHAGVLVQMAR
;
A
#
# COMPACT_ATOMS: atom_id res chain seq x y z
N ALA A 1 24.95 -5.17 -17.49
CA ALA A 1 25.51 -5.09 -16.13
C ALA A 1 25.17 -3.74 -15.50
N SER A 2 25.56 -2.58 -16.06
CA SER A 2 25.26 -1.29 -15.39
C SER A 2 23.75 -0.95 -15.28
N SER A 3 22.96 -1.26 -16.30
CA SER A 3 21.50 -0.96 -16.28
C SER A 3 20.73 -1.65 -15.16
N SER A 4 21.10 -2.87 -14.77
CA SER A 4 20.39 -3.61 -13.71
C SER A 4 20.77 -3.14 -12.31
N GLU A 5 22.04 -2.75 -12.12
CA GLU A 5 22.52 -2.18 -10.86
C GLU A 5 21.91 -0.78 -10.62
N GLU A 6 21.75 0.01 -11.68
CA GLU A 6 21.08 1.31 -11.63
C GLU A 6 19.60 1.18 -11.24
N GLU A 7 18.88 0.19 -11.77
CA GLU A 7 17.48 -0.10 -11.42
C GLU A 7 17.32 -0.54 -9.96
N GLU A 8 18.23 -1.39 -9.46
CA GLU A 8 18.21 -1.87 -8.08
C GLU A 8 18.48 -0.74 -7.08
N GLU A 9 19.47 0.13 -7.36
CA GLU A 9 19.75 1.29 -6.51
C GLU A 9 18.59 2.30 -6.52
N ALA A 10 17.96 2.53 -7.66
CA ALA A 10 16.78 3.39 -7.77
C ALA A 10 15.60 2.84 -6.95
N ALA A 11 15.36 1.52 -7.01
CA ALA A 11 14.35 0.86 -6.19
C ALA A 11 14.66 1.01 -4.69
N ALA A 12 15.92 0.79 -4.29
CA ALA A 12 16.36 0.96 -2.92
C ALA A 12 16.25 2.41 -2.42
N GLU A 13 16.49 3.40 -3.27
CA GLU A 13 16.28 4.82 -2.95
C GLU A 13 14.80 5.13 -2.73
N LEU A 14 13.92 4.66 -3.62
CA LEU A 14 12.47 4.83 -3.49
C LEU A 14 11.96 4.23 -2.17
N LEU A 15 12.45 3.05 -1.81
CA LEU A 15 12.12 2.36 -0.56
C LEU A 15 12.54 3.19 0.66
N ARG A 16 13.80 3.64 0.69
CA ARG A 16 14.34 4.52 1.74
C ARG A 16 13.56 5.82 1.87
N LYS A 17 13.13 6.41 0.75
CA LYS A 17 12.31 7.63 0.73
C LYS A 17 10.95 7.39 1.39
N HIS A 18 10.26 6.30 1.05
CA HIS A 18 8.94 5.99 1.64
C HIS A 18 9.03 5.60 3.12
N ALA A 19 10.07 4.88 3.53
CA ALA A 19 10.30 4.52 4.93
C ALA A 19 10.53 5.71 5.87
N ARG A 20 10.83 6.91 5.32
CA ARG A 20 10.95 8.16 6.10
C ARG A 20 9.60 8.84 6.34
N HIS A 21 8.56 8.48 5.60
CA HIS A 21 7.23 9.06 5.79
C HIS A 21 6.55 8.45 7.02
N PRO A 22 5.83 9.24 7.82
CA PRO A 22 5.08 8.71 8.96
C PRO A 22 3.91 7.85 8.48
N GLN A 23 3.62 6.78 9.23
CA GLN A 23 2.44 5.94 9.00
C GLN A 23 1.20 6.58 9.63
N THR A 24 0.05 6.50 8.95
CA THR A 24 -1.21 7.04 9.45
C THR A 24 -1.94 6.03 10.32
N SER A 25 -2.05 6.23 11.64
CA SER A 25 -2.90 5.38 12.48
C SER A 25 -4.39 5.67 12.24
N ALA A 26 -5.21 4.63 12.01
CA ALA A 26 -6.66 4.77 11.90
C ALA A 26 -7.36 4.12 13.11
N SER A 27 -8.19 4.89 13.82
CA SER A 27 -9.04 4.34 14.88
C SER A 27 -10.25 3.62 14.29
N LEU A 28 -10.83 2.68 15.06
CA LEU A 28 -12.06 1.99 14.65
C LEU A 28 -13.19 2.99 14.34
N GLN A 29 -13.31 4.06 15.12
CA GLN A 29 -14.27 5.12 14.88
C GLN A 29 -14.02 5.82 13.52
N THR A 30 -12.76 6.06 13.17
CA THR A 30 -12.40 6.66 11.87
C THR A 30 -12.79 5.74 10.72
N LEU A 31 -12.49 4.43 10.84
CA LEU A 31 -12.86 3.44 9.82
C LEU A 31 -14.38 3.37 9.62
N MET A 32 -15.16 3.35 10.69
CA MET A 32 -16.62 3.36 10.61
C MET A 32 -17.16 4.63 9.94
N LYS A 33 -16.60 5.80 10.27
CA LYS A 33 -16.99 7.07 9.65
C LYS A 33 -16.67 7.12 8.16
N THR A 34 -15.51 6.61 7.76
CA THR A 34 -15.14 6.47 6.34
C THR A 34 -16.11 5.55 5.60
N GLY A 35 -16.44 4.38 6.17
CA GLY A 35 -17.39 3.43 5.58
C GLY A 35 -18.82 3.99 5.44
N ARG A 36 -19.19 4.99 6.25
CA ARG A 36 -20.46 5.72 6.13
C ARG A 36 -20.40 6.93 5.20
N GLY A 37 -19.23 7.23 4.61
CA GLY A 37 -19.04 8.38 3.73
C GLY A 37 -19.03 9.73 4.45
N GLU A 38 -18.84 9.76 5.77
CA GLU A 38 -18.85 11.03 6.54
C GLU A 38 -17.70 11.97 6.14
N PHE A 39 -16.63 11.44 5.51
CA PHE A 39 -15.48 12.23 5.06
C PHE A 39 -15.48 12.51 3.56
N LEU A 40 -16.53 12.16 2.81
CA LEU A 40 -16.59 12.41 1.37
C LEU A 40 -16.45 13.89 1.02
N HIS A 41 -17.07 14.76 1.82
CA HIS A 41 -17.02 16.22 1.64
C HIS A 41 -15.60 16.79 1.67
N ARG A 42 -14.66 16.12 2.35
CA ARG A 42 -13.25 16.55 2.42
C ARG A 42 -12.44 16.15 1.20
N THR A 43 -12.93 15.17 0.45
CA THR A 43 -12.24 14.57 -0.70
C THR A 43 -12.83 15.08 -2.01
N PHE A 44 -14.15 15.32 -2.02
CA PHE A 44 -14.93 15.74 -3.18
C PHE A 44 -15.73 16.99 -2.80
N GLU A 45 -15.05 18.15 -2.72
CA GLU A 45 -15.62 19.42 -2.23
C GLU A 45 -16.80 19.95 -3.09
N ASP A 46 -16.95 19.49 -4.35
CA ASP A 46 -17.85 20.10 -5.33
C ASP A 46 -19.14 19.33 -5.66
N GLU A 47 -19.34 18.10 -5.16
CA GLU A 47 -20.48 17.27 -5.58
C GLU A 47 -21.36 16.86 -4.40
N ALA A 48 -22.28 17.76 -4.06
CA ALA A 48 -23.37 17.52 -3.12
C ALA A 48 -24.06 16.17 -3.41
N THR A 49 -24.10 15.35 -2.38
CA THR A 49 -24.63 13.99 -2.29
C THR A 49 -26.05 13.88 -2.85
N LYS A 50 -26.18 13.53 -4.13
CA LYS A 50 -27.44 13.06 -4.73
C LYS A 50 -27.34 11.56 -5.03
N GLY A 51 -27.91 10.75 -4.14
CA GLY A 51 -28.22 9.33 -4.40
C GLY A 51 -27.25 8.30 -3.81
N GLY A 52 -27.80 7.18 -3.34
CA GLY A 52 -27.07 6.13 -2.60
C GLY A 52 -25.98 5.41 -3.39
N LYS A 53 -26.12 5.23 -4.71
CA LYS A 53 -25.08 4.57 -5.55
C LYS A 53 -23.84 5.45 -5.76
N VAL A 54 -24.05 6.75 -5.99
CA VAL A 54 -22.96 7.75 -6.13
C VAL A 54 -22.16 7.88 -4.83
N ALA A 55 -22.81 7.68 -3.67
CA ALA A 55 -22.13 7.70 -2.38
C ALA A 55 -21.19 6.49 -2.19
N THR A 56 -21.60 5.28 -2.59
CA THR A 56 -20.77 4.06 -2.46
C THR A 56 -19.51 4.14 -3.32
N ASP A 57 -19.65 4.54 -4.59
CA ASP A 57 -18.52 4.66 -5.53
C ASP A 57 -17.47 5.65 -5.01
N LYS A 58 -17.93 6.80 -4.49
CA LYS A 58 -17.04 7.80 -3.88
C LYS A 58 -16.34 7.30 -2.63
N ILE A 59 -17.00 6.48 -1.81
CA ILE A 59 -16.38 5.87 -0.62
C ILE A 59 -15.24 4.94 -1.05
N LEU A 60 -15.48 4.08 -2.04
CA LEU A 60 -14.48 3.15 -2.56
C LEU A 60 -13.28 3.92 -3.13
N MET A 61 -13.52 4.94 -3.96
CA MET A 61 -12.45 5.78 -4.49
C MET A 61 -11.66 6.53 -3.41
N GLN A 62 -12.34 7.02 -2.36
CA GLN A 62 -11.67 7.65 -1.22
C GLN A 62 -10.76 6.65 -0.49
N VAL A 63 -11.27 5.45 -0.19
CA VAL A 63 -10.51 4.39 0.49
C VAL A 63 -9.32 3.94 -0.37
N ALA A 64 -9.54 3.69 -1.66
CA ALA A 64 -8.51 3.29 -2.59
C ALA A 64 -7.41 4.37 -2.69
N SER A 65 -7.78 5.65 -2.77
CA SER A 65 -6.82 6.76 -2.79
C SER A 65 -5.96 6.81 -1.52
N PHE A 66 -6.56 6.59 -0.36
CA PHE A 66 -5.84 6.50 0.91
C PHE A 66 -4.88 5.31 0.92
N LEU A 67 -5.35 4.11 0.59
CA LEU A 67 -4.55 2.89 0.61
C LEU A 67 -3.38 2.95 -0.38
N ARG A 68 -3.61 3.51 -1.58
CA ARG A 68 -2.58 3.72 -2.61
C ARG A 68 -1.42 4.60 -2.12
N HIS A 69 -1.68 5.51 -1.18
CA HIS A 69 -0.64 6.30 -0.54
C HIS A 69 -0.03 5.60 0.69
N GLU A 70 -0.87 5.05 1.56
CA GLU A 70 -0.47 4.55 2.87
C GLU A 70 0.22 3.17 2.81
N LEU A 71 -0.18 2.28 1.90
CA LEU A 71 0.39 0.93 1.80
C LEU A 71 1.86 0.94 1.38
N PRO A 72 2.32 1.69 0.35
CA PRO A 72 3.75 1.82 0.05
C PRO A 72 4.58 2.24 1.26
N ILE A 73 4.09 3.20 2.05
CA ILE A 73 4.76 3.66 3.26
C ILE A 73 4.89 2.49 4.24
N ARG A 74 3.79 1.77 4.50
CA ARG A 74 3.80 0.63 5.43
C ARG A 74 4.75 -0.49 5.00
N LEU A 75 4.72 -0.88 3.73
CA LEU A 75 5.62 -1.93 3.23
C LEU A 75 7.07 -1.47 3.28
N ALA A 76 7.36 -0.20 2.97
CA ALA A 76 8.71 0.35 3.06
C ALA A 76 9.28 0.30 4.47
N HIS A 77 8.47 0.62 5.48
CA HIS A 77 8.83 0.42 6.89
C HIS A 77 9.11 -1.05 7.21
N ARG A 78 8.29 -1.98 6.70
CA ARG A 78 8.50 -3.43 6.92
C ARG A 78 9.80 -3.95 6.33
N VAL A 79 10.13 -3.56 5.11
CA VAL A 79 11.43 -3.91 4.50
C VAL A 79 12.58 -3.36 5.35
N ALA A 80 12.50 -2.09 5.75
CA ALA A 80 13.52 -1.47 6.60
C ALA A 80 13.65 -2.16 7.97
N ASP A 81 12.54 -2.58 8.58
CA ASP A 81 12.55 -3.31 9.85
C ASP A 81 13.18 -4.70 9.73
N LEU A 82 12.91 -5.43 8.64
CA LEU A 82 13.51 -6.74 8.37
C LEU A 82 15.01 -6.65 8.11
N ASP A 83 15.49 -5.55 7.52
CA ASP A 83 16.92 -5.30 7.30
C ASP A 83 17.67 -4.81 8.56
N ARG A 84 16.95 -4.32 9.59
CA ARG A 84 17.57 -3.73 10.80
C ARG A 84 18.15 -4.76 11.77
N VAL A 85 17.78 -6.03 11.68
CA VAL A 85 18.20 -7.07 12.63
C VAL A 85 19.26 -7.96 11.98
N PRO A 86 20.57 -7.75 12.22
CA PRO A 86 21.63 -8.40 11.44
C PRO A 86 21.54 -9.92 11.43
N LEU A 87 21.34 -10.53 12.61
CA LEU A 87 21.25 -11.99 12.75
C LEU A 87 20.05 -12.60 12.02
N MET A 88 18.94 -11.86 11.89
CA MET A 88 17.73 -12.35 11.23
C MET A 88 17.75 -12.01 9.74
N ARG A 89 18.28 -10.85 9.36
CA ARG A 89 18.37 -10.40 7.95
C ARG A 89 19.06 -11.42 7.06
N ASP A 90 20.06 -12.12 7.58
CA ASP A 90 20.84 -13.11 6.82
C ASP A 90 20.16 -14.48 6.74
N MET A 91 19.02 -14.69 7.42
CA MET A 91 18.24 -15.92 7.30
C MET A 91 17.55 -15.98 5.93
N PRO A 92 17.60 -17.14 5.22
CA PRO A 92 16.95 -17.28 3.91
C PRO A 92 15.45 -16.97 3.93
N SER A 93 14.73 -17.39 4.98
CA SER A 93 13.29 -17.11 5.16
C SER A 93 13.01 -15.62 5.29
N VAL A 94 13.81 -14.90 6.08
CA VAL A 94 13.68 -13.44 6.26
C VAL A 94 13.99 -12.69 4.98
N ARG A 95 15.04 -13.09 4.23
CA ARG A 95 15.33 -12.48 2.91
C ARG A 95 14.17 -12.67 1.94
N GLN A 96 13.63 -13.89 1.83
CA GLN A 96 12.48 -14.17 0.95
C GLN A 96 11.27 -13.31 1.30
N VAL A 97 10.96 -13.18 2.59
CA VAL A 97 9.85 -12.34 3.06
C VAL A 97 10.13 -10.87 2.77
N ARG A 98 11.36 -10.39 3.02
CA ARG A 98 11.75 -9.00 2.70
C ARG A 98 11.61 -8.71 1.21
N ASP A 99 12.10 -9.60 0.35
CA ASP A 99 12.04 -9.44 -1.11
C ASP A 99 10.58 -9.46 -1.59
N LEU A 100 9.73 -10.28 -0.96
CA LEU A 100 8.28 -10.27 -1.15
C LEU A 100 7.65 -8.92 -0.80
N TYR A 101 7.99 -8.33 0.35
CA TYR A 101 7.52 -6.98 0.73
C TYR A 101 8.02 -5.90 -0.25
N ALA A 102 9.28 -6.01 -0.71
CA ALA A 102 9.86 -5.08 -1.67
C ALA A 102 9.16 -5.17 -3.05
N ALA A 103 8.84 -6.37 -3.51
CA ALA A 103 8.09 -6.57 -4.76
C ALA A 103 6.69 -5.92 -4.68
N SER A 104 5.92 -6.18 -3.63
CA SER A 104 4.60 -5.53 -3.47
C SER A 104 4.68 -4.01 -3.28
N PHE A 105 5.76 -3.52 -2.66
CA PHE A 105 6.02 -2.08 -2.59
C PHE A 105 6.17 -1.48 -3.99
N LEU A 106 6.97 -2.09 -4.86
CA LEU A 106 7.18 -1.62 -6.23
C LEU A 106 5.89 -1.67 -7.05
N ASP A 107 5.10 -2.76 -6.93
CA ASP A 107 3.78 -2.88 -7.56
C ASP A 107 2.88 -1.69 -7.19
N LEU A 108 2.83 -1.34 -5.89
CA LEU A 108 1.99 -0.25 -5.38
C LEU A 108 2.49 1.15 -5.77
N VAL A 109 3.82 1.37 -5.80
CA VAL A 109 4.40 2.65 -6.22
C VAL A 109 4.20 2.89 -7.72
N GLY A 110 4.13 1.83 -8.52
CA GLY A 110 3.84 1.89 -9.95
C GLY A 110 2.41 2.31 -10.29
N VAL A 111 1.47 2.27 -9.32
CA VAL A 111 0.09 2.72 -9.54
C VAL A 111 0.02 4.24 -9.70
N ASP A 112 -0.77 4.70 -10.67
CA ASP A 112 -1.03 6.11 -10.94
C ASP A 112 -1.38 6.91 -9.69
N LYS A 113 -0.99 8.19 -9.68
CA LYS A 113 -1.01 9.05 -8.48
C LYS A 113 -2.39 9.30 -7.90
N THR A 114 -3.44 9.10 -8.67
CA THR A 114 -4.81 9.48 -8.31
C THR A 114 -5.80 8.47 -8.85
N ILE A 115 -6.71 8.02 -8.00
CA ILE A 115 -7.85 7.19 -8.39
C ILE A 115 -9.07 8.11 -8.52
N ARG A 116 -9.45 8.41 -9.76
CA ARG A 116 -10.52 9.35 -10.12
C ARG A 116 -11.75 8.67 -10.73
N THR A 117 -11.66 7.39 -11.03
CA THR A 117 -12.74 6.63 -11.66
C THR A 117 -12.91 5.28 -10.98
N MET A 118 -14.12 4.71 -11.09
CA MET A 118 -14.39 3.34 -10.62
C MET A 118 -13.57 2.29 -11.37
N GLY A 119 -13.19 2.55 -12.63
CA GLY A 119 -12.30 1.65 -13.37
C GLY A 119 -10.89 1.61 -12.79
N GLU A 120 -10.35 2.75 -12.32
CA GLU A 120 -9.07 2.80 -11.61
C GLU A 120 -9.16 2.16 -10.23
N GLU A 121 -10.27 2.39 -9.52
CA GLU A 121 -10.54 1.76 -8.23
C GLU A 121 -10.56 0.23 -8.35
N ALA A 122 -11.30 -0.31 -9.33
CA ALA A 122 -11.38 -1.75 -9.56
C ALA A 122 -10.02 -2.37 -9.91
N ARG A 123 -9.22 -1.73 -10.77
CA ARG A 123 -7.85 -2.19 -11.09
C ARG A 123 -6.95 -2.18 -9.86
N PHE A 124 -7.08 -1.17 -9.02
CA PHE A 124 -6.32 -1.10 -7.78
C PHE A 124 -6.76 -2.20 -6.80
N ALA A 125 -8.06 -2.48 -6.69
CA ALA A 125 -8.58 -3.56 -5.87
C ALA A 125 -8.08 -4.95 -6.32
N GLU A 126 -8.07 -5.22 -7.63
CA GLU A 126 -7.53 -6.47 -8.21
C GLU A 126 -6.03 -6.64 -7.89
N MET A 127 -5.24 -5.56 -8.03
CA MET A 127 -3.84 -5.60 -7.64
C MET A 127 -3.66 -5.85 -6.13
N LEU A 128 -4.50 -5.23 -5.28
CA LEU A 128 -4.47 -5.46 -3.83
C LEU A 128 -4.82 -6.90 -3.46
N GLU A 129 -5.75 -7.53 -4.16
CA GLU A 129 -6.05 -8.96 -3.99
C GLU A 129 -4.81 -9.81 -4.27
N GLY A 130 -4.09 -9.53 -5.36
CA GLY A 130 -2.81 -10.18 -5.65
C GLY A 130 -1.74 -9.95 -4.58
N VAL A 131 -1.64 -8.74 -4.00
CA VAL A 131 -0.74 -8.47 -2.87
C VAL A 131 -1.14 -9.27 -1.63
N TYR A 132 -2.43 -9.33 -1.32
CA TYR A 132 -2.97 -10.08 -0.18
C TYR A 132 -2.66 -11.57 -0.28
N GLU A 133 -2.96 -12.20 -1.43
CA GLU A 133 -2.70 -13.62 -1.66
C GLU A 133 -1.21 -13.95 -1.54
N ARG A 134 -0.34 -13.11 -2.12
CA ARG A 134 1.12 -13.28 -2.05
C ARG A 134 1.65 -13.21 -0.62
N HIS A 135 0.99 -12.45 0.26
CA HIS A 135 1.38 -12.30 1.66
C HIS A 135 0.73 -13.31 2.60
N ALA A 136 -0.22 -14.12 2.15
CA ALA A 136 -0.98 -15.05 3.00
C ALA A 136 -0.09 -16.06 3.75
N GLY A 137 1.04 -16.45 3.15
CA GLY A 137 1.99 -17.41 3.71
C GLY A 137 3.09 -16.83 4.61
N VAL A 138 3.18 -15.51 4.77
CA VAL A 138 4.33 -14.85 5.41
C VAL A 138 4.58 -15.35 6.84
N LEU A 139 3.54 -15.52 7.64
CA LEU A 139 3.69 -15.99 9.03
C LEU A 139 4.32 -17.39 9.10
N VAL A 140 3.93 -18.29 8.20
CA VAL A 140 4.47 -19.64 8.13
C VAL A 140 5.89 -19.63 7.59
N GLN A 141 6.20 -18.76 6.63
CA GLN A 141 7.55 -18.59 6.07
C GLN A 141 8.54 -18.05 7.11
N MET A 142 8.14 -17.06 7.91
CA MET A 142 8.98 -16.48 8.96
C MET A 142 9.31 -17.46 10.11
N ALA A 143 8.48 -18.49 10.30
CA ALA A 143 8.67 -19.49 11.36
C ALA A 143 9.62 -20.64 10.95
N ARG A 144 10.07 -20.69 9.69
CA ARG A 144 10.99 -21.70 9.16
C ARG A 144 12.43 -21.21 9.23
#